data_AF-A0AA46TIG4-F1
#
_entry.id   AF-A0AA46TIG4-F1
#
_cell.length_a   1.000
_cell.length_b   1.000
_cell.length_c   1.000
_cell.angle_alpha   90.00
_cell.angle_beta   90.00
_cell.angle_gamma   90.00
#
_symmetry.space_group_name_H-M   'P 1'
#
loop_
_entity.id
_entity.type
_entity.pdbx_description
1 polymer ?
#
loop_
_entity_poly.entity_id
_entity_poly.type
_entity_poly.pdbx_seq_one_letter_code
_entity_poly.pdbx_strand_id
1 'polypeptide(L)'
;MVDAFVAGAAGNTGRPLVEEVHRSGASVRAMVHRPDDEVPGDPEKVVADFDDVDSVRTALRGVRRAYLVTPSSERAEQQQRNFVDAAREAGVERLVLLSQLGARVDSPVRFLRYHAAVEEHVRKSGIEFTFLRPNLYFQGLFAVAATLVEQGVLPAPIGDAAVSAVDVHDIAAVAAAA
;
A
#
# COMPACT_ATOMS: atom_id res chain seq x y z
N MET A 1 19.37 -10.57 5.92
CA MET A 1 18.60 -10.21 4.72
C MET A 1 17.16 -10.53 5.04
N VAL A 2 16.23 -9.61 4.80
CA VAL A 2 14.80 -9.77 5.08
C VAL A 2 14.07 -9.98 3.75
N ASP A 3 13.15 -10.94 3.70
CA ASP A 3 12.45 -11.31 2.48
C ASP A 3 11.48 -10.22 2.02
N ALA A 4 10.68 -9.69 2.94
CA ALA A 4 9.63 -8.72 2.65
C ALA A 4 9.65 -7.51 3.59
N PHE A 5 9.45 -6.32 3.04
CA PHE A 5 9.24 -5.08 3.75
C PHE A 5 7.84 -4.53 3.49
N VAL A 6 7.10 -4.12 4.52
CA VAL A 6 5.74 -3.59 4.38
C VAL A 6 5.68 -2.14 4.87
N ALA A 7 5.63 -1.17 3.94
CA ALA A 7 5.73 0.27 4.23
C ALA A 7 4.49 0.90 4.91
N GLY A 8 3.40 0.15 5.05
CA GLY A 8 2.17 0.55 5.72
C GLY A 8 1.60 -0.56 6.60
N ALA A 9 2.46 -1.21 7.38
CA ALA A 9 2.18 -2.49 8.03
C ALA A 9 1.01 -2.47 9.02
N ALA A 10 0.76 -1.34 9.68
CA ALA A 10 -0.36 -1.18 10.61
C ALA A 10 -1.70 -0.81 9.92
N GLY A 11 -1.70 -0.62 8.60
CA GLY A 11 -2.89 -0.21 7.84
C GLY A 11 -3.78 -1.37 7.38
N ASN A 12 -4.92 -1.03 6.77
CA ASN A 12 -5.96 -1.99 6.36
C ASN A 12 -5.48 -3.12 5.45
N THR A 13 -4.57 -2.83 4.51
CA THR A 13 -3.97 -3.85 3.63
C THR A 13 -2.66 -4.40 4.18
N GLY A 14 -1.97 -3.65 5.04
CA GLY A 14 -0.67 -4.01 5.57
C GLY A 14 -0.75 -5.10 6.64
N ARG A 15 -1.71 -5.00 7.55
CA ARG A 15 -1.92 -6.00 8.62
C ARG A 15 -2.17 -7.41 8.04
N PRO A 16 -3.16 -7.61 7.16
CA PRO A 16 -3.37 -8.92 6.55
C PRO A 16 -2.19 -9.36 5.67
N LEU A 17 -1.47 -8.44 5.02
CA LEU A 17 -0.27 -8.80 4.25
C LEU A 17 0.84 -9.33 5.16
N VAL A 18 1.07 -8.70 6.32
CA VAL A 18 2.05 -9.20 7.29
C VAL A 18 1.66 -10.59 7.79
N GLU A 19 0.38 -10.85 8.04
CA GLU A 19 -0.11 -12.21 8.37
C GLU A 19 0.13 -13.22 7.26
N GLU A 20 -0.16 -12.89 6.00
CA GLU A 20 0.08 -13.77 4.85
C GLU A 20 1.56 -14.13 4.71
N VAL A 21 2.45 -13.14 4.78
CA VAL A 21 3.91 -13.35 4.68
C VAL A 21 4.42 -14.17 5.87
N HIS A 22 3.91 -13.92 7.08
CA HIS A 22 4.25 -14.72 8.25
C HIS A 22 3.80 -16.18 8.09
N ARG A 23 2.58 -16.41 7.57
CA ARG A 23 2.05 -17.75 7.29
C ARG A 23 2.84 -18.50 6.23
N SER A 24 3.49 -17.81 5.29
CA SER A 24 4.36 -18.45 4.30
C SER A 24 5.74 -18.82 4.84
N GLY A 25 6.06 -18.46 6.09
CA GLY A 25 7.37 -18.69 6.71
C GLY A 25 8.46 -17.73 6.25
N ALA A 26 8.12 -16.67 5.51
CA ALA A 26 9.08 -15.67 5.06
C ALA A 26 9.33 -14.63 6.16
N SER A 27 10.54 -14.09 6.18
CA SER A 27 10.88 -13.02 7.13
C SER A 27 10.26 -11.69 6.68
N VAL A 28 9.63 -10.97 7.63
CA VAL A 28 8.94 -9.71 7.36
C VAL A 28 9.45 -8.59 8.26
N ARG A 29 9.80 -7.47 7.65
CA ARG A 29 10.04 -6.19 8.32
C ARG A 29 8.83 -5.29 8.13
N ALA A 30 8.20 -4.92 9.23
CA ALA A 30 7.01 -4.07 9.27
C ALA A 30 7.41 -2.62 9.54
N MET A 31 7.19 -1.73 8.56
CA MET A 31 7.32 -0.29 8.78
C MET A 31 6.12 0.22 9.56
N VAL A 32 6.39 0.84 10.70
CA VAL A 32 5.40 1.45 11.59
C VAL A 32 5.75 2.92 11.82
N HIS A 33 4.75 3.74 12.18
CA HIS A 33 4.99 5.14 12.51
C HIS A 33 5.35 5.32 13.99
N ARG A 34 4.81 4.47 14.86
CA ARG A 34 5.13 4.44 16.28
C ARG A 34 5.59 3.05 16.73
N PRO A 35 6.51 2.95 17.72
CA PRO A 35 6.99 1.66 18.23
C PRO A 35 5.87 0.75 18.75
N ASP A 36 4.82 1.35 19.30
CA ASP A 36 3.64 0.70 19.89
C ASP A 36 2.53 0.38 18.87
N ASP A 37 2.71 0.74 17.59
CA ASP A 37 1.77 0.31 16.54
C ASP A 37 1.69 -1.23 16.52
N GLU A 38 0.45 -1.72 16.55
CA GLU A 38 0.15 -3.15 16.52
C GLU A 38 0.24 -3.70 15.10
N VAL A 39 1.04 -4.75 14.95
CA VAL A 39 1.17 -5.52 13.71
C VAL A 39 1.10 -7.01 14.08
N PRO A 40 0.31 -7.82 13.35
CA PRO A 40 0.16 -9.25 13.65
C PRO A 40 1.44 -10.06 13.42
N GLY A 41 1.58 -11.19 14.13
CA GLY A 41 2.66 -12.17 13.88
C GLY A 41 4.05 -11.78 14.40
N ASP A 42 4.15 -10.78 15.29
CA ASP A 42 5.39 -10.28 15.91
C ASP A 42 6.58 -10.12 14.92
N PRO A 43 6.39 -9.31 13.86
CA PRO A 43 7.40 -9.14 12.81
C PRO A 43 8.58 -8.29 13.33
N GLU A 44 9.66 -8.22 12.55
CA GLU A 44 10.70 -7.21 12.79
C GLU A 44 10.09 -5.80 12.56
N LYS A 45 9.75 -5.08 13.63
CA LYS A 45 9.25 -3.71 13.50
C LYS A 45 10.38 -2.71 13.28
N VAL A 46 10.18 -1.79 12.34
CA VAL A 46 11.07 -0.64 12.12
C VAL A 46 10.25 0.64 12.10
N VAL A 47 10.70 1.64 12.86
CA VAL A 47 10.07 2.96 12.86
C VAL A 47 10.70 3.79 11.75
N ALA A 48 9.87 4.31 10.85
CA ALA A 48 10.29 5.24 9.81
C ALA A 48 9.13 6.16 9.42
N ASP A 49 9.46 7.31 8.82
CA ASP A 49 8.50 8.29 8.33
C ASP A 49 8.73 8.53 6.84
N PHE A 50 7.67 8.53 6.03
CA PHE A 50 7.79 8.83 4.61
C PHE A 50 8.28 10.26 4.32
N ASP A 51 8.12 11.17 5.27
CA ASP A 51 8.67 12.52 5.19
C ASP A 51 10.15 12.61 5.64
N ASP A 52 10.68 11.57 6.29
CA ASP A 52 12.10 11.40 6.61
C ASP A 52 12.73 10.32 5.71
N VAL A 53 13.25 10.76 4.57
CA VAL A 53 13.84 9.87 3.55
C VAL A 53 15.00 9.03 4.11
N ASP A 54 15.78 9.54 5.06
CA ASP A 54 16.92 8.81 5.60
C ASP A 54 16.48 7.72 6.57
N SER A 55 15.37 7.92 7.28
CA SER A 55 14.71 6.85 8.05
C SER A 55 14.24 5.71 7.14
N VAL A 56 13.63 6.04 5.99
CA VAL A 56 13.17 5.04 4.99
C VAL A 56 14.35 4.29 4.37
N ARG A 57 15.41 5.01 3.96
CA ARG A 57 16.64 4.38 3.45
C ARG A 57 17.23 3.39 4.45
N THR A 58 17.28 3.77 5.72
CA THR A 58 17.80 2.90 6.78
C THR A 58 16.92 1.66 6.95
N ALA A 59 15.59 1.84 6.94
CA ALA A 59 14.62 0.76 7.07
C ALA A 59 14.69 -0.26 5.92
N LEU A 60 15.07 0.17 4.71
CA LEU A 60 15.18 -0.67 3.52
C LEU A 60 16.48 -1.48 3.42
N ARG A 61 17.45 -1.27 4.32
CA ARG A 61 18.73 -2.00 4.25
C ARG A 61 18.54 -3.51 4.37
N GLY A 62 19.08 -4.25 3.39
CA GLY A 62 19.03 -5.70 3.37
C GLY A 62 17.65 -6.29 3.09
N VAL A 63 16.73 -5.49 2.55
CA VAL A 63 15.39 -5.90 2.10
C VAL A 63 15.47 -6.39 0.66
N ARG A 64 14.82 -7.52 0.38
CA ARG A 64 14.78 -8.10 -0.96
C ARG A 64 13.53 -7.71 -1.75
N ARG A 65 12.36 -7.70 -1.10
CA ARG A 65 11.06 -7.31 -1.69
C ARG A 65 10.37 -6.28 -0.82
N ALA A 66 9.67 -5.33 -1.43
CA ALA A 66 8.93 -4.30 -0.70
C ALA A 66 7.49 -4.18 -1.19
N TYR A 67 6.58 -3.90 -0.25
CA TYR A 67 5.21 -3.47 -0.49
C TYR A 67 5.07 -2.01 -0.09
N LEU A 68 4.57 -1.18 -1.01
CA LEU A 68 4.41 0.26 -0.83
C LEU A 68 2.92 0.65 -0.84
N VAL A 69 2.49 1.23 0.27
CA VAL A 69 1.27 2.01 0.42
C VAL A 69 1.55 3.15 1.39
N THR A 70 1.00 4.35 1.13
CA THR A 70 1.10 5.50 2.04
C THR A 70 -0.29 5.93 2.50
N PRO A 71 -0.39 6.70 3.59
CA PRO A 71 -1.61 7.45 3.88
C PRO A 71 -2.03 8.33 2.69
N SER A 72 -3.33 8.52 2.54
CA SER A 72 -3.87 9.45 1.54
C SER A 72 -3.64 10.89 1.98
N SER A 73 -2.79 11.61 1.25
CA SER A 73 -2.50 13.03 1.51
C SER A 73 -2.05 13.73 0.22
N GLU A 74 -1.88 15.05 0.27
CA GLU A 74 -1.30 15.83 -0.84
C GLU A 74 0.19 15.52 -1.07
N ARG A 75 0.85 14.88 -0.09
CA ARG A 75 2.27 14.53 -0.12
C ARG A 75 2.51 13.12 -0.66
N ALA A 76 1.47 12.33 -0.84
CA ALA A 76 1.55 10.91 -1.18
C ALA A 76 2.38 10.64 -2.46
N GLU A 77 2.24 11.48 -3.49
CA GLU A 77 3.05 11.33 -4.71
C GLU A 77 4.55 11.43 -4.41
N GLN A 78 4.97 12.50 -3.71
CA GLN A 78 6.37 12.73 -3.40
C GLN A 78 6.93 11.67 -2.45
N GLN A 79 6.17 11.30 -1.43
CA GLN A 79 6.52 10.26 -0.46
C GLN A 79 6.77 8.91 -1.14
N GLN A 80 5.88 8.50 -2.04
CA GLN A 80 6.04 7.25 -2.76
C GLN A 80 7.21 7.29 -3.75
N ARG A 81 7.45 8.41 -4.44
CA ARG A 81 8.62 8.55 -5.32
C ARG A 81 9.94 8.48 -4.55
N ASN A 82 10.02 9.15 -3.40
CA ASN A 82 11.19 9.06 -2.52
C ASN A 82 11.43 7.63 -2.03
N PHE A 83 10.36 6.90 -1.68
CA PHE A 83 10.47 5.50 -1.30
C PHE A 83 11.02 4.64 -2.43
N VAL A 84 10.54 4.83 -3.67
CA VAL A 84 11.03 4.08 -4.84
C VAL A 84 12.52 4.34 -5.07
N ASP A 85 12.96 5.60 -4.94
CA ASP A 85 14.38 5.95 -5.06
C ASP A 85 15.21 5.28 -3.95
N ALA A 86 14.75 5.32 -2.71
CA ALA A 86 15.41 4.64 -1.58
C ALA A 86 15.44 3.11 -1.75
N ALA A 87 14.37 2.50 -2.28
CA ALA A 87 14.29 1.07 -2.55
C ALA A 87 15.29 0.66 -3.64
N ARG A 88 15.42 1.47 -4.69
CA ARG A 88 16.42 1.27 -5.75
C ARG A 88 17.84 1.36 -5.20
N GLU A 89 18.14 2.39 -4.39
CA GLU A 89 19.44 2.57 -3.73
C GLU A 89 19.78 1.41 -2.79
N ALA A 90 18.79 0.86 -2.09
CA ALA A 90 18.95 -0.28 -1.18
C ALA A 90 19.08 -1.64 -1.90
N GLY A 91 18.89 -1.70 -3.22
CA GLY A 91 18.97 -2.93 -4.00
C GLY A 91 17.74 -3.83 -3.86
N VAL A 92 16.56 -3.26 -3.58
CA VAL A 92 15.29 -4.02 -3.60
C VAL A 92 15.10 -4.62 -4.99
N GLU A 93 14.88 -5.93 -5.04
CA GLU A 93 14.73 -6.69 -6.29
C GLU A 93 13.31 -6.55 -6.85
N ARG A 94 12.31 -6.51 -5.97
CA ARG A 94 10.89 -6.45 -6.35
C ARG A 94 10.06 -5.49 -5.51
N LEU A 95 9.22 -4.69 -6.16
CA LEU A 95 8.31 -3.73 -5.55
C LEU A 95 6.84 -4.02 -5.93
N VAL A 96 6.01 -4.31 -4.93
CA VAL A 96 4.56 -4.33 -5.07
C VAL A 96 4.02 -2.97 -4.64
N LEU A 97 3.46 -2.21 -5.58
CA LEU A 97 2.83 -0.92 -5.30
C LEU A 97 1.32 -1.10 -5.24
N LEU A 98 0.71 -0.67 -4.12
CA LEU A 98 -0.73 -0.48 -4.04
C LEU A 98 -1.10 0.82 -4.76
N SER A 99 -1.42 0.69 -6.04
CA SER A 99 -2.00 1.74 -6.87
C SER A 99 -3.52 1.75 -6.73
N GLN A 100 -4.23 2.33 -7.70
CA GLN A 100 -5.69 2.41 -7.69
C GLN A 100 -6.26 2.24 -9.10
N LEU A 101 -7.44 1.61 -9.19
CA LEU A 101 -8.17 1.50 -10.46
C LEU A 101 -8.38 2.89 -11.07
N GLY A 102 -8.08 3.01 -12.36
CA GLY A 102 -8.22 4.27 -13.09
C GLY A 102 -7.04 5.24 -12.92
N ALA A 103 -5.90 4.79 -12.38
CA ALA A 103 -4.66 5.57 -12.41
C ALA A 103 -4.29 5.96 -13.84
N ARG A 104 -4.43 7.26 -14.15
CA ARG A 104 -4.15 7.85 -15.47
C ARG A 104 -3.75 9.31 -15.33
N VAL A 105 -2.86 9.78 -16.20
CA VAL A 105 -2.28 11.13 -16.17
C VAL A 105 -3.31 12.23 -16.42
N ASP A 106 -4.35 11.92 -17.20
CA ASP A 106 -5.44 12.81 -17.61
C ASP A 106 -6.71 12.65 -16.73
N SER A 107 -6.60 11.97 -15.58
CA SER A 107 -7.76 11.70 -14.73
C SER A 107 -8.34 13.01 -14.20
N PRO A 108 -9.68 13.16 -14.10
CA PRO A 108 -10.27 14.31 -13.40
C PRO A 108 -9.99 14.25 -11.89
N VAL A 109 -9.76 13.06 -11.33
CA VAL A 109 -9.48 12.85 -9.90
C VAL A 109 -7.98 13.04 -9.63
N ARG A 110 -7.65 13.99 -8.74
CA ARG A 110 -6.27 14.32 -8.37
C ARG A 110 -5.45 13.11 -7.93
N PHE A 111 -5.99 12.28 -7.04
CA PHE A 111 -5.28 11.10 -6.52
C PHE A 111 -4.94 10.07 -7.60
N LEU A 112 -5.80 9.89 -8.61
CA LEU A 112 -5.53 8.99 -9.73
C LEU A 112 -4.38 9.49 -10.62
N ARG A 113 -4.14 10.81 -10.66
CA ARG A 113 -2.96 11.37 -11.32
C ARG A 113 -1.68 11.09 -10.51
N TYR A 114 -1.74 11.15 -9.18
CA TYR A 114 -0.61 10.78 -8.31
C TYR A 114 -0.20 9.32 -8.51
N HIS A 115 -1.16 8.40 -8.49
CA HIS A 115 -0.89 6.98 -8.76
C HIS A 115 -0.26 6.76 -10.13
N ALA A 116 -0.74 7.45 -11.18
CA ALA A 116 -0.15 7.36 -12.51
C ALA A 116 1.31 7.86 -12.54
N ALA A 117 1.60 8.97 -11.84
CA ALA A 117 2.94 9.52 -11.74
C ALA A 117 3.89 8.58 -10.97
N VAL A 118 3.44 7.99 -9.86
CA VAL A 118 4.24 7.03 -9.08
C VAL A 118 4.47 5.75 -9.88
N GLU A 119 3.45 5.19 -10.54
CA GLU A 119 3.65 4.01 -11.39
C GLU A 119 4.67 4.26 -12.49
N GLU A 120 4.64 5.43 -13.12
CA GLU A 120 5.63 5.80 -14.13
C GLU A 120 7.03 5.92 -13.54
N HIS A 121 7.15 6.45 -12.32
CA HIS A 121 8.41 6.49 -11.59
C HIS A 121 8.92 5.08 -11.27
N VAL A 122 8.05 4.15 -10.85
CA VAL A 122 8.39 2.74 -10.64
C VAL A 122 8.86 2.08 -11.94
N ARG A 123 8.17 2.28 -13.07
CA ARG A 123 8.60 1.75 -14.37
C ARG A 123 10.01 2.19 -14.75
N LYS A 124 10.39 3.42 -14.41
CA LYS A 124 11.71 4.00 -14.69
C LYS A 124 12.80 3.63 -13.66
N SER A 125 12.42 3.06 -12.53
CA SER A 125 13.35 2.72 -11.45
C SER A 125 14.29 1.56 -11.79
N GLY A 126 13.85 0.64 -12.65
CA GLY A 126 14.54 -0.60 -12.97
C GLY A 126 14.30 -1.74 -11.97
N ILE A 127 13.50 -1.53 -10.92
CA ILE A 127 13.07 -2.57 -9.98
C ILE A 127 11.99 -3.44 -10.65
N GLU A 128 12.00 -4.77 -10.47
CA GLU A 128 10.86 -5.58 -10.91
C GLU A 128 9.60 -5.19 -10.15
N PHE A 129 8.45 -5.06 -10.79
CA PHE A 129 7.28 -4.51 -10.10
C PHE A 129 5.98 -5.23 -10.41
N THR A 130 5.04 -5.08 -9.48
CA THR A 130 3.62 -5.40 -9.67
C THR A 130 2.78 -4.22 -9.19
N PHE A 131 1.81 -3.80 -10.01
CA PHE A 131 0.83 -2.77 -9.64
C PHE A 131 -0.49 -3.44 -9.26
N LEU A 132 -0.89 -3.29 -8.01
CA LEU A 132 -2.22 -3.66 -7.56
C LEU A 132 -3.12 -2.45 -7.72
N ARG A 133 -4.22 -2.59 -8.46
CA ARG A 133 -5.16 -1.50 -8.75
C ARG A 133 -6.58 -1.86 -8.28
N PRO A 134 -6.78 -2.01 -6.96
CA PRO A 134 -8.11 -2.23 -6.44
C PRO A 134 -8.99 -1.00 -6.69
N ASN A 135 -10.31 -1.21 -6.62
CA ASN A 135 -11.31 -0.15 -6.69
C ASN A 135 -11.83 0.14 -5.28
N LEU A 136 -13.11 -0.14 -5.01
CA LEU A 136 -13.69 0.01 -3.67
C LEU A 136 -13.24 -1.13 -2.75
N TYR A 137 -12.93 -0.83 -1.49
CA TYR A 137 -12.74 -1.86 -0.46
C TYR A 137 -14.08 -2.16 0.20
N PHE A 138 -14.42 -3.43 0.44
CA PHE A 138 -15.61 -3.78 1.22
C PHE A 138 -15.59 -3.10 2.60
N GLN A 139 -14.41 -2.99 3.21
CA GLN A 139 -14.17 -2.30 4.48
C GLN A 139 -14.58 -0.81 4.44
N GLY A 140 -14.54 -0.18 3.27
CA GLY A 140 -14.99 1.21 3.10
C GLY A 140 -16.50 1.39 3.30
N LEU A 141 -17.30 0.34 3.11
CA LEU A 141 -18.75 0.38 3.31
C LEU A 141 -19.14 0.57 4.78
N PHE A 142 -18.27 0.23 5.74
CA PHE A 142 -18.53 0.46 7.16
C PHE A 142 -18.67 1.95 7.50
N ALA A 143 -18.04 2.85 6.74
CA ALA A 143 -18.16 4.29 6.95
C ALA A 143 -19.58 4.82 6.73
N VAL A 144 -20.40 4.10 5.97
CA VAL A 144 -21.79 4.46 5.64
C VAL A 144 -22.82 3.45 6.16
N ALA A 145 -22.38 2.47 6.96
CA ALA A 145 -23.22 1.38 7.43
C ALA A 145 -24.42 1.86 8.26
N ALA A 146 -24.24 2.88 9.11
CA ALA A 146 -25.34 3.43 9.91
C ALA A 146 -26.47 3.98 9.01
N THR A 147 -26.12 4.81 8.02
CA THR A 147 -27.10 5.34 7.05
C THR A 147 -27.78 4.21 6.26
N LEU A 148 -27.01 3.20 5.85
CA LEU A 148 -27.56 2.06 5.13
C LEU A 148 -28.57 1.27 5.98
N VAL A 149 -28.25 1.01 7.24
CA VAL A 149 -29.13 0.26 8.16
C VAL A 149 -30.37 1.06 8.54
N GLU A 150 -30.22 2.35 8.86
CA GLU A 150 -31.30 3.20 9.34
C GLU A 150 -32.26 3.65 8.23
N GLN A 151 -31.73 3.92 7.04
CA GLN A 151 -32.49 4.56 5.96
C GLN A 151 -32.69 3.64 4.75
N GLY A 152 -31.98 2.50 4.68
CA GLY A 152 -32.01 1.61 3.52
C GLY A 152 -31.32 2.22 2.28
N VAL A 153 -30.45 3.22 2.47
CA VAL A 153 -29.82 3.98 1.38
C VAL A 153 -28.30 3.89 1.45
N LEU A 154 -27.67 3.61 0.31
CA LEU A 154 -26.23 3.77 0.11
C LEU A 154 -25.98 5.05 -0.71
N PRO A 155 -25.69 6.21 -0.07
CA PRO A 155 -25.50 7.46 -0.80
C PRO A 155 -24.18 7.42 -1.58
N ALA A 156 -24.26 7.52 -2.91
CA ALA A 156 -23.08 7.57 -3.78
C ALA A 156 -23.35 8.41 -5.05
N PRO A 157 -22.47 9.36 -5.42
CA PRO A 157 -22.63 10.19 -6.62
C PRO A 157 -22.20 9.44 -7.88
N ILE A 158 -22.74 8.24 -8.11
CA ILE A 158 -22.30 7.31 -9.17
C ILE A 158 -23.38 6.99 -10.21
N GLY A 159 -24.62 7.49 -10.02
CA GLY A 159 -25.75 7.13 -10.89
C GLY A 159 -25.95 5.61 -10.93
N ASP A 160 -26.09 5.05 -12.13
CA ASP A 160 -26.26 3.61 -12.37
C ASP A 160 -24.94 2.86 -12.65
N ALA A 161 -23.79 3.46 -12.32
CA ALA A 161 -22.50 2.85 -12.63
C ALA A 161 -22.28 1.56 -11.82
N ALA A 162 -21.84 0.49 -12.49
CA ALA A 162 -21.36 -0.71 -11.82
C ALA A 162 -20.00 -0.43 -11.14
N VAL A 163 -19.90 -0.77 -9.85
CA VAL A 163 -18.69 -0.56 -9.05
C VAL A 163 -18.15 -1.92 -8.59
N SER A 164 -16.93 -2.25 -8.99
CA SER A 164 -16.23 -3.39 -8.42
C SER A 164 -15.75 -3.09 -6.99
N ALA A 165 -15.87 -4.08 -6.11
CA ALA A 165 -15.36 -4.02 -4.76
C ALA A 165 -14.51 -5.27 -4.45
N VAL A 166 -13.57 -5.15 -3.52
CA VAL A 166 -12.64 -6.22 -3.14
C VAL A 166 -12.38 -6.19 -1.64
N ASP A 167 -12.11 -7.35 -1.04
CA ASP A 167 -11.71 -7.42 0.36
C ASP A 167 -10.22 -7.08 0.51
N VAL A 168 -9.84 -6.39 1.59
CA VAL A 168 -8.41 -6.09 1.86
C VAL A 168 -7.57 -7.35 2.07
N HIS A 169 -8.16 -8.47 2.50
CA HIS A 169 -7.48 -9.76 2.58
C HIS A 169 -7.18 -10.34 1.20
N ASP A 170 -8.05 -10.14 0.21
CA ASP A 170 -7.76 -10.57 -1.18
C ASP A 170 -6.64 -9.71 -1.78
N ILE A 171 -6.63 -8.40 -1.52
CA ILE A 171 -5.52 -7.52 -1.91
C ILE A 171 -4.21 -8.02 -1.29
N ALA A 172 -4.22 -8.34 0.01
CA ALA A 172 -3.05 -8.84 0.73
C ALA A 172 -2.57 -10.20 0.19
N ALA A 173 -3.48 -11.14 -0.10
CA ALA A 173 -3.14 -12.44 -0.66
C ALA A 173 -2.48 -12.30 -2.04
N VAL A 174 -3.01 -11.42 -2.90
CA VAL A 174 -2.40 -11.14 -4.21
C VAL A 174 -1.04 -10.44 -4.05
N ALA A 175 -0.90 -9.51 -3.10
CA ALA A 175 0.37 -8.87 -2.81
C ALA A 175 1.43 -9.87 -2.32
N ALA A 176 1.06 -10.83 -1.46
CA ALA A 176 1.95 -11.86 -0.96
C ALA A 176 2.40 -12.85 -2.06
N ALA A 177 1.54 -13.11 -3.05
CA ALA A 177 1.85 -14.01 -4.17
C ALA A 177 2.77 -13.39 -5.25
N ALA A 178 2.96 -12.06 -5.24
CA ALA A 178 3.72 -11.32 -6.24
C ALA A 178 5.24 -11.31 -6.01
#